data_AF-A0A1V4FIJ5-F1
#
_entry.id   AF-A0A1V4FIJ5-F1
#
_cell.length_a   1.000
_cell.length_b   1.000
_cell.length_c   1.000
_cell.angle_alpha   90.00
_cell.angle_beta   90.00
_cell.angle_gamma   90.00
#
_symmetry.space_group_name_H-M   'P 1'
#
loop_
_entity.id
_entity.type
_entity.pdbx_description
1 polymer ?
#
loop_
_entity_poly.entity_id
_entity_poly.type
_entity_poly.pdbx_seq_one_letter_code
_entity_poly.pdbx_strand_id
1 'polypeptide(L)' 'MFMELVTWEEGSNVYQCWFNKKKLIKVLNSLGISNWKQFLYNYNADDTEMIMNEFEKRGWKFKKETLLF' A
#
# COMPACT_ATOMS: atom_id res chain seq x y z
N MET A 1 11.45 -12.51 0.34
CA MET A 1 10.23 -11.89 0.89
C MET A 1 9.47 -11.31 -0.29
N PHE A 2 8.25 -11.77 -0.60
CA PHE A 2 7.47 -11.19 -1.70
C PHE A 2 6.89 -9.84 -1.25
N MET A 3 7.33 -8.77 -1.90
CA MET A 3 6.88 -7.39 -1.67
C MET A 3 5.93 -7.00 -2.78
N GLU A 4 4.81 -6.37 -2.44
CA GLU A 4 3.89 -5.76 -3.41
C GLU A 4 4.25 -4.28 -3.52
N LEU A 5 4.46 -3.83 -4.75
CA LEU A 5 4.71 -2.44 -5.09
C LEU A 5 3.37 -1.77 -5.37
N VAL A 6 3.12 -0.68 -4.65
CA VAL A 6 2.02 0.24 -4.92
C VAL A 6 2.63 1.53 -5.46
N THR A 7 2.10 2.04 -6.55
CA THR A 7 2.51 3.33 -7.12
C THR A 7 1.29 4.24 -7.22
N TRP A 8 1.41 5.49 -6.76
CA TRP A 8 0.37 6.50 -6.92
C TRP A 8 0.98 7.87 -7.22
N GLU A 9 0.19 8.75 -7.83
CA GLU A 9 0.58 10.11 -8.17
C GLU A 9 -0.11 11.09 -7.22
N GLU A 10 0.63 12.07 -6.72
CA GLU A 10 0.09 13.15 -5.90
C GLU A 10 0.77 14.47 -6.35
N GLY A 11 0.02 15.27 -7.10
CA GLY A 11 0.55 16.45 -7.78
C GLY A 11 1.58 16.07 -8.87
N SER A 12 2.79 16.65 -8.79
CA SER A 12 3.91 16.32 -9.70
C SER A 12 4.79 15.17 -9.20
N ASN A 13 4.47 14.57 -8.06
CA ASN A 13 5.28 13.53 -7.43
C ASN A 13 4.66 12.16 -7.66
N VAL A 14 5.50 11.17 -7.97
CA VAL A 14 5.10 9.77 -8.00
C VAL A 14 5.65 9.10 -6.75
N TYR A 15 4.79 8.42 -6.00
CA TYR A 15 5.19 7.69 -4.80
C TYR A 15 5.14 6.19 -5.06
N GLN A 16 6.12 5.49 -4.51
CA GLN A 16 6.20 4.04 -4.53
C GLN A 16 6.27 3.51 -3.11
N CYS A 17 5.38 2.59 -2.77
CA CYS A 17 5.39 1.93 -1.47
C CYS A 17 5.47 0.41 -1.63
N TRP A 18 6.45 -0.20 -0.95
CA TRP A 18 6.60 -1.65 -0.89
C TRP A 18 6.05 -2.17 0.41
N PHE A 19 4.99 -2.97 0.31
CA PHE A 19 4.40 -3.68 1.43
C PHE A 19 4.77 -5.16 1.41
N ASN A 20 4.89 -5.76 2.58
CA ASN A 20 4.96 -7.21 2.66
C ASN A 20 3.59 -7.80 2.26
N LYS A 21 3.58 -8.64 1.21
CA LYS A 21 2.34 -9.22 0.65
C LYS A 21 1.43 -9.89 1.69
N LYS A 22 2.00 -10.69 2.59
CA LYS A 22 1.20 -11.43 3.60
C LYS A 22 0.53 -10.46 4.59
N LYS A 23 1.24 -9.39 4.96
CA LYS A 23 0.73 -8.35 5.87
C LYS A 23 -0.31 -7.48 5.19
N LEU A 24 -0.08 -7.11 3.92
CA LEU A 24 -1.01 -6.37 3.09
C LEU A 24 -2.34 -7.11 2.96
N ILE A 25 -2.30 -8.40 2.58
CA ILE A 25 -3.52 -9.23 2.49
C ILE A 25 -4.24 -9.31 3.84
N LYS A 26 -3.52 -9.37 4.96
CA LYS A 26 -4.15 -9.33 6.30
C LYS A 26 -4.88 -8.02 6.57
N VAL A 27 -4.28 -6.88 6.20
CA VAL A 27 -4.92 -5.56 6.34
C VAL A 27 -6.16 -5.50 5.46
N LEU A 28 -6.02 -5.86 4.17
CA LEU A 28 -7.13 -5.86 3.21
C LEU A 28 -8.29 -6.76 3.67
N ASN A 29 -7.99 -7.96 4.16
CA ASN A 29 -9.01 -8.84 4.74
C ASN A 29 -9.68 -8.23 5.98
N SER A 30 -8.93 -7.53 6.86
CA SER A 30 -9.54 -6.84 8.01
C SER A 30 -10.40 -5.64 7.61
N LEU A 31 -10.18 -5.08 6.42
CA LEU A 31 -11.01 -4.04 5.82
C LEU A 31 -12.20 -4.61 5.01
N GLY A 32 -12.38 -5.94 4.99
CA GLY A 32 -13.44 -6.61 4.23
C GLY A 32 -13.15 -6.74 2.72
N ILE A 33 -11.94 -6.43 2.28
CA ILE A 33 -11.53 -6.49 0.87
C ILE A 33 -11.04 -7.90 0.55
N SER A 34 -11.94 -8.71 0.00
CA SER A 34 -11.66 -10.10 -0.39
C SER A 34 -10.86 -10.20 -1.71
N ASN A 35 -11.12 -9.30 -2.67
CA ASN A 35 -10.42 -9.27 -3.96
C ASN A 35 -9.26 -8.27 -3.98
N TRP A 36 -8.25 -8.54 -3.16
CA TRP A 36 -7.07 -7.68 -3.01
C TRP A 36 -6.33 -7.40 -4.33
N LYS A 37 -6.35 -8.34 -5.30
CA LYS A 37 -5.70 -8.14 -6.61
C LYS A 37 -6.37 -7.02 -7.40
N GLN A 38 -7.70 -7.02 -7.44
CA GLN A 38 -8.47 -6.02 -8.16
C GLN A 38 -8.41 -4.67 -7.42
N PHE A 39 -8.39 -4.70 -6.09
CA PHE A 39 -8.18 -3.50 -5.27
C PHE A 39 -6.84 -2.82 -5.59
N LEU A 40 -5.75 -3.59 -5.67
CA LEU A 40 -4.43 -3.06 -6.03
C LEU A 40 -4.35 -2.47 -7.44
N TYR A 41 -5.27 -2.85 -8.34
CA TYR A 41 -5.32 -2.31 -9.70
C TYR A 41 -5.99 -0.94 -9.79
N ASN A 42 -6.92 -0.63 -8.87
CA ASN A 42 -7.64 0.64 -8.79
C ASN A 42 -7.21 1.48 -7.57
N TYR A 43 -6.01 1.20 -7.07
CA TYR A 43 -5.50 1.68 -5.81
C TYR A 43 -5.16 3.17 -5.90
N ASN A 44 -5.63 3.98 -4.95
CA ASN A 44 -5.41 5.43 -4.94
C ASN A 44 -4.54 5.89 -3.74
N ALA A 45 -4.25 7.20 -3.68
CA ALA A 45 -3.42 7.79 -2.64
C ALA A 45 -4.02 7.59 -1.23
N ASP A 46 -5.33 7.82 -1.09
CA ASP A 46 -6.06 7.71 0.18
C ASP A 46 -6.04 6.26 0.72
N ASP A 47 -6.24 5.28 -0.16
CA ASP A 47 -6.13 3.86 0.17
C ASP A 47 -4.70 3.52 0.64
N THR A 48 -3.68 4.14 0.04
CA THR A 48 -2.28 3.94 0.42
C THR A 48 -2.01 4.45 1.83
N GLU A 49 -2.48 5.64 2.15
CA GLU A 49 -2.32 6.24 3.47
C GLU A 49 -3.04 5.40 4.55
N MET A 50 -4.24 4.90 4.24
CA MET A 50 -4.98 4.02 5.15
C MET A 50 -4.20 2.74 5.46
N ILE A 51 -3.59 2.09 4.46
CA ILE A 51 -2.79 0.88 4.68
C ILE A 51 -1.48 1.19 5.41
N MET A 52 -0.83 2.31 5.11
CA MET A 52 0.35 2.76 5.86
C MET A 52 0.02 2.92 7.34
N ASN A 53 -1.08 3.60 7.67
CA ASN A 53 -1.56 3.77 9.03
C ASN A 53 -1.82 2.42 9.74
N GLU A 54 -2.42 1.44 9.06
CA GLU A 54 -2.62 0.10 9.61
C GLU A 54 -1.32 -0.66 9.83
N PHE A 55 -0.31 -0.45 8.98
CA PHE A 55 1.03 -1.00 9.20
C PHE A 55 1.71 -0.37 10.40
N GLU A 56 1.65 0.96 10.55
CA GLU A 56 2.23 1.69 11.68
C GLU A 56 1.60 1.30 13.02
N LYS A 57 0.26 1.25 13.10
CA LYS A 57 -0.47 0.78 14.29
C LYS A 57 -0.04 -0.62 14.74
N ARG A 58 0.34 -1.48 13.79
CA ARG A 58 0.78 -2.86 14.05
C ARG A 58 2.29 -3.00 14.21
N GLY A 59 3.05 -1.89 14.15
CA GLY A 59 4.51 -1.89 14.21
C GLY A 59 5.17 -2.60 13.00
N TRP A 60 4.50 -2.64 11.86
CA TRP A 60 4.99 -3.30 10.66
C TRP A 60 5.73 -2.33 9.74
N LYS A 61 6.94 -2.75 9.33
CA LYS A 61 7.73 -1.98 8.37
C LYS A 61 7.16 -2.06 6.96
N PHE A 62 7.19 -0.93 6.27
CA PHE A 62 7.01 -0.76 4.83
C PHE A 62 8.11 0.18 4.31
N LYS A 63 8.33 0.23 3.00
CA LYS A 63 9.30 1.15 2.38
C LYS A 63 8.53 2.13 1.50
N LYS A 64 8.69 3.44 1.71
CA LYS A 64 8.13 4.49 0.84
C LYS A 64 9.29 5.19 0.14
N GLU A 65 9.21 5.34 -1.18
CA GLU A 65 10.12 6.16 -1.98
C GLU A 65 9.31 7.16 -2.80
N THR A 66 9.89 8.33 -3.04
CA THR A 66 9.36 9.34 -3.94
C THR A 66 10.20 9.33 -5.20
N LEU A 67 9.56 9.08 -6.33
CA LEU A 67 10.12 9.32 -7.66
C LEU A 67 9.81 10.77 -8.03
N LEU A 68 10.84 11.62 -7.96
CA LEU A 68 10.83 12.94 -8.55
C LEU A 68 11.18 12.81 -10.03
N PHE A 69 10.31 13.29 -10.92
CA PHE A 69 10.61 13.48 -12.33
C PHE A 69 11.01 14.93 -12.61
#